data_AF-A0A8S3R869-F1
#
_entry.id   AF-A0A8S3R869-F1
#
_cell.length_a   1.000
_cell.length_b   1.000
_cell.length_c   1.000
_cell.angle_alpha   90.00
_cell.angle_beta   90.00
_cell.angle_gamma   90.00
#
_symmetry.space_group_name_H-M   'P 1'
#
loop_
_entity.id
_entity.type
_entity.pdbx_description
1 polymer ?
#
loop_
_entity_poly.entity_id
_entity_poly.type
_entity_poly.pdbx_seq_one_letter_code
_entity_poly.pdbx_strand_id
1 'polypeptide(L)'
;MTYVENIQQISSILRTGCESRNLSTLFYVKGQTKVLATCRTEIVKHEKLEKTLKSFLKLFDLTRSYSFEDKMKLARKYLNADEEMLTDIVKKVEFSPLMCFLYSKHDGFDVNEFLNSPFKTFSDEWDTLKTFDKEKFCVLLLCVIYNGTINESMFDVLNDFDKEEKRKLKVIFECCNLGRDTPRSAIKDKLNACVGTYFTKVDREYKVIHDKMFDFLCDYFGKALIAPILKYADDKLISERVQLESIEQTHGEFTIIVSSTYEQKYIDRLKMDLKNGKIHWCLNNVQMRYKEYRDKFLDIVKDLDVDMKRRFIDIKDENGINAFIISCMRGYEELVDLFISVGLMLMHKMDGSHH
;
A
#
# COMPACT_ATOMS: atom_id res chain seq x y z
N MET A 1 23.55 -5.59 -31.11
CA MET A 1 22.94 -6.21 -29.93
C MET A 1 21.67 -6.91 -30.35
N THR A 2 21.58 -8.20 -30.04
CA THR A 2 20.40 -9.00 -30.34
C THR A 2 19.23 -8.55 -29.46
N TYR A 3 18.00 -8.82 -29.91
CA TYR A 3 16.76 -8.43 -29.22
C TYR A 3 16.69 -8.93 -27.76
N VAL A 4 17.31 -10.09 -27.48
CA VAL A 4 17.37 -10.71 -26.14
C VAL A 4 18.36 -9.96 -25.23
N GLU A 5 19.52 -9.57 -25.74
CA GLU A 5 20.52 -8.79 -25.00
C GLU A 5 19.96 -7.44 -24.53
N ASN A 6 19.20 -6.75 -25.40
CA ASN A 6 18.59 -5.47 -25.07
C ASN A 6 17.50 -5.59 -23.98
N ILE A 7 16.71 -6.68 -23.97
CA ILE A 7 15.70 -6.91 -22.94
C ILE A 7 16.35 -7.21 -21.59
N GLN A 8 17.41 -8.02 -21.57
CA GLN A 8 18.17 -8.31 -20.36
C GLN A 8 18.83 -7.04 -19.81
N GLN A 9 19.32 -6.17 -20.69
CA GLN A 9 19.92 -4.89 -20.31
C GLN A 9 18.89 -3.90 -19.74
N ILE A 10 17.69 -3.78 -20.32
CA ILE A 10 16.60 -2.97 -19.76
C ILE A 10 16.15 -3.51 -18.40
N SER A 11 15.98 -4.83 -18.27
CA SER A 11 15.60 -5.46 -17.00
C SER A 11 16.68 -5.28 -15.94
N SER A 12 17.96 -5.35 -16.31
CA SER A 12 19.09 -5.08 -15.43
C SER A 12 19.13 -3.64 -14.95
N ILE A 13 18.96 -2.64 -15.84
CA ILE A 13 18.95 -1.21 -15.47
C ILE A 13 17.77 -0.90 -14.52
N LEU A 14 16.58 -1.46 -14.81
CA LEU A 14 15.41 -1.33 -13.95
C LEU A 14 15.58 -2.01 -12.58
N ARG A 15 16.45 -3.04 -12.47
CA ARG A 15 16.80 -3.70 -11.21
C ARG A 15 17.89 -2.94 -10.44
N THR A 16 18.92 -2.44 -11.10
CA THR A 16 20.07 -1.79 -10.46
C THR A 16 19.85 -0.32 -10.10
N GLY A 17 18.96 0.39 -10.81
CA GLY A 17 18.59 1.77 -10.46
C GLY A 17 17.48 1.90 -9.42
N CYS A 18 16.93 0.77 -8.95
CA CYS A 18 15.75 0.73 -8.08
C CYS A 18 15.95 -0.26 -6.93
N GLU A 19 16.76 0.11 -5.94
CA GLU A 19 16.73 -0.53 -4.61
C GLU A 19 15.43 -0.23 -3.84
N SER A 20 14.57 0.67 -4.34
CA SER A 20 13.23 0.90 -3.79
C SER A 20 12.15 0.25 -4.66
N ARG A 21 11.54 -0.79 -4.10
CA ARG A 21 10.35 -1.52 -4.56
C ARG A 21 9.26 -0.55 -5.07
N ASN A 22 9.09 -0.41 -6.38
CA ASN A 22 7.83 -0.08 -7.07
C ASN A 22 8.06 0.14 -8.57
N LEU A 23 7.97 -0.94 -9.35
CA LEU A 23 7.65 -0.83 -10.78
C LEU A 23 6.14 -1.07 -10.94
N SER A 24 5.44 -0.05 -11.38
CA SER A 24 4.09 -0.14 -11.94
C SER A 24 4.18 -0.69 -13.36
N THR A 25 3.47 -1.79 -13.59
CA THR A 25 3.25 -2.65 -14.78
C THR A 25 3.65 -2.15 -16.18
N LEU A 26 4.44 -2.98 -16.89
CA LEU A 26 4.61 -2.98 -18.35
C LEU A 26 3.37 -3.61 -19.02
N PHE A 27 2.75 -2.95 -20.00
CA PHE A 27 1.67 -3.56 -20.79
C PHE A 27 2.22 -4.18 -22.09
N TYR A 28 1.93 -5.47 -22.29
CA TYR A 28 2.16 -6.16 -23.56
C TYR A 28 0.92 -6.04 -24.45
N VAL A 29 1.01 -5.35 -25.57
CA VAL A 29 0.00 -5.40 -26.64
C VAL A 29 0.55 -6.30 -27.74
N LYS A 30 -0.19 -7.37 -28.06
CA LYS A 30 0.13 -8.32 -29.13
C LYS A 30 0.52 -7.58 -30.41
N GLY A 31 1.81 -7.67 -30.77
CA GLY A 31 2.24 -7.59 -32.17
C GLY A 31 3.16 -6.44 -32.55
N GLN A 32 2.88 -5.17 -32.23
CA GLN A 32 3.63 -4.06 -32.87
C GLN A 32 3.93 -2.82 -32.03
N THR A 33 3.49 -2.74 -30.78
CA THR A 33 3.83 -1.57 -29.93
C THR A 33 3.99 -2.00 -28.49
N LYS A 34 5.20 -1.84 -27.94
CA LYS A 34 5.43 -1.94 -26.50
C LYS A 34 5.03 -0.60 -25.88
N VAL A 35 4.40 -0.58 -24.71
CA VAL A 35 4.11 0.66 -23.98
C VAL A 35 4.79 0.54 -22.62
N LEU A 36 5.76 1.42 -22.35
CA LEU A 36 6.38 1.55 -21.05
C LEU A 36 5.57 2.57 -20.24
N ALA A 37 4.74 2.10 -19.32
CA ALA A 37 4.09 2.95 -18.34
C ALA A 37 4.97 3.00 -17.08
N THR A 38 5.51 4.16 -16.72
CA THR A 38 6.17 4.36 -15.42
C THR A 38 5.63 5.64 -14.77
N CYS A 39 5.21 5.54 -13.50
CA CYS A 39 4.72 6.68 -12.74
C CYS A 39 5.83 7.64 -12.28
N ARG A 40 7.12 7.38 -12.61
CA ARG A 40 8.27 8.17 -12.14
C ARG A 40 9.10 8.70 -13.30
N THR A 41 9.12 10.03 -13.43
CA THR A 41 9.75 10.75 -14.55
C THR A 41 11.28 10.63 -14.55
N GLU A 42 11.86 10.38 -13.38
CA GLU A 42 13.29 10.29 -13.11
C GLU A 42 13.90 9.02 -13.71
N ILE A 43 13.12 7.93 -13.77
CA ILE A 43 13.54 6.65 -14.35
C ILE A 43 13.66 6.76 -15.88
N VAL A 44 12.76 7.52 -16.51
CA VAL A 44 12.76 7.74 -17.97
C VAL A 44 13.94 8.61 -18.41
N LYS A 45 14.37 9.54 -17.55
CA LYS A 45 15.51 10.45 -17.78
C LYS A 45 16.88 9.81 -17.59
N HIS A 46 16.95 8.54 -17.19
CA HIS A 46 18.23 7.86 -17.03
C HIS A 46 18.90 7.66 -18.40
N GLU A 47 20.12 8.18 -18.57
CA GLU A 47 20.81 8.31 -19.87
C GLU A 47 20.89 7.00 -20.67
N LYS A 48 21.18 5.87 -20.00
CA LYS A 48 21.21 4.54 -20.64
C LYS A 48 19.82 4.04 -21.09
N LEU A 49 18.77 4.40 -20.36
CA LEU A 49 17.40 4.00 -20.66
C LEU A 49 16.84 4.87 -21.80
N GLU A 50 17.07 6.18 -21.73
CA GLU A 50 16.67 7.14 -22.77
C GLU A 50 17.22 6.76 -24.15
N LYS A 51 18.52 6.41 -24.23
CA LYS A 51 19.20 6.01 -25.47
C LYS A 51 18.64 4.71 -26.05
N THR A 52 18.31 3.75 -25.18
CA THR A 52 17.75 2.45 -25.58
C THR A 52 16.28 2.59 -26.00
N LEU A 53 15.48 3.37 -25.28
CA LEU A 53 14.06 3.59 -25.56
C LEU A 53 13.84 4.38 -26.86
N LYS A 54 14.65 5.40 -27.16
CA LYS A 54 14.59 6.16 -28.43
C LYS A 54 14.72 5.28 -29.68
N SER A 55 15.41 4.13 -29.57
CA SER A 55 15.60 3.21 -30.69
C SER A 55 14.47 2.19 -30.89
N PHE A 56 13.62 1.97 -29.89
CA PHE A 56 12.57 0.92 -29.90
C PHE A 56 11.14 1.43 -29.75
N LEU A 57 10.95 2.68 -29.31
CA LEU A 57 9.64 3.20 -28.92
C LEU A 57 9.44 4.62 -29.45
N LYS A 58 8.30 4.88 -30.09
CA LYS A 58 7.68 6.21 -30.00
C LYS A 58 7.33 6.41 -28.53
N LEU A 59 8.19 7.11 -27.81
CA LEU A 59 8.03 7.40 -26.38
C LEU A 59 6.66 8.07 -26.16
N PHE A 60 5.78 7.39 -25.45
CA PHE A 60 4.64 8.03 -24.80
C PHE A 60 5.19 8.73 -23.56
N ASP A 61 5.26 10.05 -23.65
CA ASP A 61 5.68 10.92 -22.57
C ASP A 61 4.57 10.99 -21.51
N LEU A 62 4.75 10.33 -20.38
CA LEU A 62 3.83 10.39 -19.23
C LEU A 62 3.90 11.74 -18.50
N THR A 63 4.83 12.63 -18.88
CA THR A 63 4.84 14.01 -18.39
C THR A 63 3.95 14.95 -19.20
N ARG A 64 3.46 14.48 -20.35
CA ARG A 64 2.43 15.16 -21.12
C ARG A 64 1.09 14.52 -20.80
N SER A 65 0.10 15.36 -20.48
CA SER A 65 -1.30 14.95 -20.55
C SER A 65 -1.53 14.26 -21.90
N TYR A 66 -2.23 13.12 -21.90
CA TYR A 66 -2.50 12.38 -23.13
C TYR A 66 -3.08 13.33 -24.17
N SER A 67 -2.51 13.33 -25.37
CA SER A 67 -3.06 14.12 -26.47
C SER A 67 -4.51 13.67 -26.71
N PHE A 68 -5.35 14.57 -27.23
CA PHE A 68 -6.73 14.22 -27.57
C PHE A 68 -6.81 12.95 -28.43
N GLU A 69 -5.88 12.78 -29.38
CA GLU A 69 -5.83 11.60 -30.25
C GLU A 69 -5.47 10.31 -29.50
N ASP A 70 -4.55 10.37 -28.53
CA ASP A 70 -4.18 9.22 -27.71
C ASP A 70 -5.30 8.81 -26.75
N LYS A 71 -5.97 9.82 -26.17
CA LYS A 71 -7.18 9.59 -25.37
C LYS A 71 -8.26 8.91 -26.21
N MET A 72 -8.51 9.39 -27.43
CA MET A 72 -9.47 8.76 -28.35
C MET A 72 -9.10 7.32 -28.71
N LYS A 73 -7.82 7.01 -28.93
CA LYS A 73 -7.36 5.63 -29.20
C LYS A 73 -7.61 4.70 -28.02
N LEU A 74 -7.37 5.16 -26.79
CA LEU A 74 -7.69 4.42 -25.57
C LEU A 74 -9.20 4.24 -25.42
N ALA A 75 -9.95 5.32 -25.62
CA ALA A 75 -11.40 5.34 -25.50
C ALA A 75 -12.04 4.31 -26.45
N ARG A 76 -11.73 4.35 -27.75
CA ARG A 76 -12.24 3.39 -28.75
C ARG A 76 -11.91 1.93 -28.44
N LYS A 77 -10.78 1.69 -27.77
CA LYS A 77 -10.31 0.32 -27.49
C LYS A 77 -11.04 -0.31 -26.31
N TYR A 78 -11.39 0.49 -25.31
CA TYR A 78 -11.80 0.00 -24.00
C TYR A 78 -13.20 0.44 -23.58
N LEU A 79 -13.69 1.54 -24.15
CA LEU A 79 -15.03 2.06 -23.88
C LEU A 79 -15.94 1.65 -25.03
N ASN A 80 -17.02 0.95 -24.71
CA ASN A 80 -18.02 0.54 -25.68
C ASN A 80 -19.07 1.65 -25.85
N ALA A 81 -18.68 2.76 -26.48
CA ALA A 81 -19.53 3.92 -26.73
C ALA A 81 -19.35 4.45 -28.16
N ASP A 82 -20.34 5.21 -28.66
CA ASP A 82 -20.27 5.82 -29.99
C ASP A 82 -19.26 6.99 -30.05
N GLU A 83 -18.86 7.39 -31.27
CA GLU A 83 -17.82 8.42 -31.48
C GLU A 83 -18.18 9.80 -30.92
N GLU A 84 -19.45 10.17 -30.89
CA GLU A 84 -19.88 11.47 -30.37
C GLU A 84 -19.72 11.48 -28.85
N MET A 85 -20.18 10.42 -28.19
CA MET A 85 -20.02 10.21 -26.76
C MET A 85 -18.55 10.11 -26.36
N LEU A 86 -17.74 9.31 -27.07
CA LEU A 86 -16.30 9.19 -26.81
C LEU A 86 -15.60 10.54 -26.92
N THR A 87 -15.96 11.35 -27.93
CA THR A 87 -15.41 12.69 -28.10
C THR A 87 -15.76 13.61 -26.94
N ASP A 88 -17.00 13.58 -26.44
CA ASP A 88 -17.44 14.38 -25.30
C ASP A 88 -16.73 13.96 -24.00
N ILE A 89 -16.63 12.65 -23.75
CA ILE A 89 -15.92 12.10 -22.58
C ILE A 89 -14.43 12.49 -22.64
N VAL A 90 -13.77 12.33 -23.78
CA VAL A 90 -12.33 12.65 -23.96
C VAL A 90 -12.00 14.12 -23.72
N LYS A 91 -12.94 15.02 -23.99
CA LYS A 91 -12.78 16.46 -23.71
C LYS A 91 -12.89 16.77 -22.21
N LYS A 92 -13.73 16.03 -21.47
CA LYS A 92 -14.05 16.31 -20.07
C LYS A 92 -13.16 15.56 -19.08
N VAL A 93 -12.76 14.34 -19.42
CA VAL A 93 -12.09 13.41 -18.52
C VAL A 93 -10.59 13.35 -18.81
N GLU A 94 -9.80 13.26 -17.74
CA GLU A 94 -8.41 12.84 -17.85
C GLU A 94 -8.32 11.31 -17.95
N PHE A 95 -8.11 10.82 -19.17
CA PHE A 95 -8.04 9.38 -19.44
C PHE A 95 -6.75 8.79 -18.90
N SER A 96 -6.88 7.74 -18.07
CA SER A 96 -5.76 6.85 -17.76
C SER A 96 -6.01 5.45 -18.35
N PRO A 97 -4.98 4.78 -18.89
CA PRO A 97 -5.10 3.40 -19.38
C PRO A 97 -5.65 2.44 -18.33
N LEU A 98 -5.39 2.70 -17.06
CA LEU A 98 -5.93 1.92 -15.95
C LEU A 98 -7.44 2.00 -15.89
N MET A 99 -8.02 3.21 -15.88
CA MET A 99 -9.47 3.38 -15.76
C MET A 99 -10.17 2.73 -16.95
N CYS A 100 -9.67 2.95 -18.17
CA CYS A 100 -10.19 2.30 -19.36
C CYS A 100 -10.11 0.75 -19.26
N PHE A 101 -8.98 0.22 -18.81
CA PHE A 101 -8.82 -1.22 -18.62
C PHE A 101 -9.82 -1.77 -17.59
N LEU A 102 -9.96 -1.11 -16.43
CA LEU A 102 -10.90 -1.53 -15.39
C LEU A 102 -12.34 -1.51 -15.89
N TYR A 103 -12.74 -0.44 -16.60
CA TYR A 103 -14.06 -0.37 -17.24
C TYR A 103 -14.29 -1.55 -18.19
N SER A 104 -13.33 -1.85 -19.06
CA SER A 104 -13.46 -2.95 -20.03
C SER A 104 -13.56 -4.36 -19.41
N LYS A 105 -13.30 -4.46 -18.10
CA LYS A 105 -13.40 -5.70 -17.33
C LYS A 105 -14.67 -5.79 -16.50
N HIS A 106 -15.49 -4.75 -16.50
CA HIS A 106 -16.72 -4.71 -15.72
C HIS A 106 -17.90 -4.36 -16.62
N ASP A 107 -18.84 -5.31 -16.74
CA ASP A 107 -20.09 -5.06 -17.44
C ASP A 107 -21.03 -4.29 -16.51
N GLY A 108 -21.72 -3.27 -17.03
CA GLY A 108 -22.83 -2.60 -16.33
C GLY A 108 -22.56 -1.23 -15.71
N PHE A 109 -21.36 -0.67 -15.81
CA PHE A 109 -21.12 0.72 -15.40
C PHE A 109 -21.49 1.70 -16.51
N ASP A 110 -22.11 2.82 -16.12
CA ASP A 110 -22.17 3.99 -16.99
C ASP A 110 -20.77 4.58 -17.15
N VAL A 111 -20.35 4.76 -18.40
CA VAL A 111 -18.98 5.20 -18.71
C VAL A 111 -18.71 6.63 -18.24
N ASN A 112 -19.72 7.51 -18.26
CA ASN A 112 -19.56 8.88 -17.80
C ASN A 112 -19.43 8.93 -16.28
N GLU A 113 -20.29 8.22 -15.55
CA GLU A 113 -20.22 8.15 -14.09
C GLU A 113 -18.89 7.56 -13.62
N PHE A 114 -18.49 6.41 -14.20
CA PHE A 114 -17.26 5.72 -13.85
C PHE A 114 -16.01 6.57 -14.09
N LEU A 115 -15.94 7.31 -15.19
CA LEU A 115 -14.75 8.09 -15.53
C LEU A 115 -14.68 9.44 -14.80
N ASN A 116 -15.82 10.06 -14.51
CA ASN A 116 -15.85 11.34 -13.78
C ASN A 116 -15.75 11.16 -12.27
N SER A 117 -16.23 10.04 -11.72
CA SER A 117 -16.19 9.78 -10.28
C SER A 117 -15.87 8.31 -9.98
N PRO A 118 -14.69 7.82 -10.39
CA PRO A 118 -14.34 6.41 -10.30
C PRO A 118 -14.39 5.89 -8.87
N PHE A 119 -13.92 6.69 -7.91
CA PHE A 119 -13.95 6.31 -6.51
C PHE A 119 -15.38 6.08 -6.00
N LYS A 120 -16.33 6.94 -6.37
CA LYS A 120 -17.72 6.78 -5.97
C LYS A 120 -18.31 5.51 -6.58
N THR A 121 -18.11 5.29 -7.89
CA THR A 121 -18.58 4.07 -8.56
C THR A 121 -18.03 2.79 -7.91
N PHE A 122 -16.75 2.78 -7.57
CA PHE A 122 -16.14 1.66 -6.85
C PHE A 122 -16.70 1.49 -5.43
N SER A 123 -16.90 2.58 -4.70
CA SER A 123 -17.51 2.56 -3.36
C SER A 123 -18.90 1.93 -3.40
N ASP A 124 -19.73 2.33 -4.36
CA ASP A 124 -21.09 1.81 -4.53
C ASP A 124 -21.08 0.32 -4.92
N GLU A 125 -20.12 -0.11 -5.77
CA GLU A 125 -19.89 -1.52 -6.07
C GLU A 125 -19.52 -2.30 -4.79
N TRP A 126 -18.58 -1.80 -3.98
CA TRP A 126 -18.15 -2.49 -2.76
C TRP A 126 -19.22 -2.55 -1.68
N ASP A 127 -20.06 -1.52 -1.56
CA ASP A 127 -21.25 -1.56 -0.71
C ASP A 127 -22.24 -2.64 -1.17
N THR A 128 -22.36 -2.86 -2.48
CA THR A 128 -23.14 -3.96 -3.04
C THR A 128 -22.50 -5.31 -2.71
N LEU A 129 -21.18 -5.46 -2.90
CA LEU A 129 -20.45 -6.70 -2.58
C LEU A 129 -20.59 -7.09 -1.11
N LYS A 130 -20.57 -6.12 -0.20
CA LYS A 130 -20.76 -6.34 1.24
C LYS A 130 -22.02 -7.15 1.56
N THR A 131 -23.04 -7.09 0.71
CA THR A 131 -24.32 -7.80 0.89
C THR A 131 -24.40 -9.04 0.01
N PHE A 132 -24.06 -8.92 -1.28
CA PHE A 132 -24.34 -9.93 -2.30
C PHE A 132 -23.17 -10.88 -2.62
N ASP A 133 -21.93 -10.48 -2.33
CA ASP A 133 -20.73 -11.29 -2.55
C ASP A 133 -19.70 -11.02 -1.44
N LYS A 134 -20.05 -11.51 -0.25
CA LYS A 134 -19.30 -11.29 0.99
C LYS A 134 -17.89 -11.85 0.93
N GLU A 135 -17.69 -12.93 0.17
CA GLU A 135 -16.39 -13.53 -0.08
C GLU A 135 -15.52 -12.58 -0.90
N LYS A 136 -16.06 -11.93 -1.95
CA LYS A 136 -15.29 -10.95 -2.73
C LYS A 136 -14.96 -9.73 -1.88
N PHE A 137 -15.93 -9.23 -1.12
CA PHE A 137 -15.70 -8.15 -0.17
C PHE A 137 -14.60 -8.50 0.84
N CYS A 138 -14.59 -9.74 1.34
CA CYS A 138 -13.55 -10.24 2.24
C CYS A 138 -12.17 -10.28 1.59
N VAL A 139 -12.06 -10.73 0.34
CA VAL A 139 -10.80 -10.70 -0.40
C VAL A 139 -10.24 -9.28 -0.52
N LEU A 140 -11.09 -8.29 -0.80
CA LEU A 140 -10.69 -6.88 -0.88
C LEU A 140 -10.23 -6.33 0.48
N LEU A 141 -10.90 -6.72 1.58
CA LEU A 141 -10.45 -6.36 2.93
C LEU A 141 -9.11 -7.01 3.29
N LEU A 142 -8.93 -8.30 2.99
CA LEU A 142 -7.66 -8.99 3.19
C LEU A 142 -6.54 -8.26 2.45
N CYS A 143 -6.79 -7.84 1.22
CA CYS A 143 -5.84 -7.07 0.43
C CYS A 143 -5.38 -5.79 1.17
N VAL A 144 -6.29 -5.02 1.76
CA VAL A 144 -5.93 -3.86 2.59
C VAL A 144 -5.10 -4.30 3.80
N ILE A 145 -5.58 -5.29 4.55
CA ILE A 145 -4.90 -5.77 5.77
C ILE A 145 -3.46 -6.25 5.49
N TYR A 146 -3.19 -6.87 4.34
CA TYR A 146 -1.85 -7.34 3.95
C TYR A 146 -1.14 -6.39 2.97
N ASN A 147 -1.47 -5.09 3.01
CA ASN A 147 -0.76 -4.05 2.27
C ASN A 147 -0.63 -4.30 0.77
N GLY A 148 -1.73 -4.69 0.13
CA GLY A 148 -1.85 -4.85 -1.30
C GLY A 148 -1.24 -6.14 -1.85
N THR A 149 -0.72 -7.02 -0.98
CA THR A 149 -0.15 -8.31 -1.38
C THR A 149 -0.70 -9.43 -0.52
N ILE A 150 -1.27 -10.46 -1.14
CA ILE A 150 -1.80 -11.64 -0.46
C ILE A 150 -0.98 -12.86 -0.89
N ASN A 151 -0.47 -13.62 0.07
CA ASN A 151 0.22 -14.88 -0.22
C ASN A 151 -0.76 -16.06 -0.18
N GLU A 152 -0.76 -16.88 -1.23
CA GLU A 152 -1.65 -18.03 -1.40
C GLU A 152 -1.56 -19.02 -0.24
N SER A 153 -0.37 -19.15 0.37
CA SER A 153 -0.13 -20.05 1.49
C SER A 153 -1.06 -19.78 2.67
N MET A 154 -1.58 -18.56 2.82
CA MET A 154 -2.52 -18.16 3.87
C MET A 154 -3.81 -19.01 3.89
N PHE A 155 -4.14 -19.62 2.75
CA PHE A 155 -5.35 -20.42 2.55
C PHE A 155 -5.10 -21.93 2.64
N ASP A 156 -3.83 -22.37 2.74
CA ASP A 156 -3.51 -23.79 2.80
C ASP A 156 -3.94 -24.37 4.16
N VAL A 157 -4.77 -25.41 4.12
CA VAL A 157 -5.35 -26.05 5.32
C VAL A 157 -4.29 -26.79 6.14
N LEU A 158 -3.19 -27.20 5.49
CA LEU A 158 -2.06 -27.89 6.11
C LEU A 158 -1.06 -26.94 6.77
N ASN A 159 -1.16 -25.62 6.50
CA ASN A 159 -0.32 -24.66 7.19
C ASN A 159 -0.81 -24.51 8.63
N ASP A 160 0.01 -24.95 9.57
CA ASP A 160 -0.23 -24.74 10.98
C ASP A 160 0.10 -23.28 11.33
N PHE A 161 -0.79 -22.38 10.91
CA PHE A 161 -0.71 -20.98 11.31
C PHE A 161 -0.62 -20.88 12.82
N ASP A 162 0.17 -19.93 13.29
CA ASP A 162 0.14 -19.56 14.68
C ASP A 162 -1.30 -19.14 15.10
N LYS A 163 -1.54 -19.19 16.41
CA LYS A 163 -2.85 -18.90 16.98
C LYS A 163 -3.32 -17.48 16.68
N GLU A 164 -2.40 -16.55 16.44
CA GLU A 164 -2.72 -15.15 16.21
C GLU A 164 -3.22 -14.93 14.78
N GLU A 165 -2.60 -15.55 13.79
CA GLU A 165 -3.00 -15.46 12.39
C GLU A 165 -4.36 -16.14 12.16
N LYS A 166 -4.61 -17.29 12.82
CA LYS A 166 -5.94 -17.92 12.85
C LYS A 166 -7.01 -16.98 13.42
N ARG A 167 -6.68 -16.25 14.49
CA ARG A 167 -7.57 -15.27 15.14
C ARG A 167 -7.80 -14.04 14.26
N LYS A 168 -6.75 -13.55 13.59
CA LYS A 168 -6.81 -12.44 12.62
C LYS A 168 -7.79 -12.75 11.49
N LEU A 169 -7.63 -13.90 10.83
CA LEU A 169 -8.53 -14.32 9.74
C LEU A 169 -9.97 -14.46 10.21
N LYS A 170 -10.20 -15.04 11.40
CA LYS A 170 -11.55 -15.18 11.97
C LYS A 170 -12.23 -13.82 12.14
N VAL A 171 -11.53 -12.84 12.72
CA VAL A 171 -12.10 -11.50 12.91
C VAL A 171 -12.37 -10.82 11.57
N ILE A 172 -11.49 -10.99 10.58
CA ILE A 172 -11.70 -10.44 9.23
C ILE A 172 -12.94 -11.05 8.59
N PHE A 173 -13.15 -12.36 8.70
CA PHE A 173 -14.34 -13.03 8.17
C PHE A 173 -15.61 -12.54 8.86
N GLU A 174 -15.57 -12.35 10.19
CA GLU A 174 -16.68 -11.77 10.96
C GLU A 174 -17.00 -10.33 10.51
N CYS A 175 -15.98 -9.50 10.23
CA CYS A 175 -16.17 -8.15 9.67
C CYS A 175 -16.86 -8.15 8.30
N CYS A 176 -16.76 -9.25 7.55
CA CYS A 176 -17.40 -9.42 6.24
C CYS A 176 -18.75 -10.16 6.32
N ASN A 177 -19.28 -10.41 7.53
CA ASN A 177 -20.50 -11.19 7.76
C ASN A 177 -20.46 -12.60 7.12
N LEU A 178 -19.26 -13.18 7.04
CA LEU A 178 -19.07 -14.57 6.62
C LEU A 178 -19.36 -15.52 7.79
N GLY A 179 -19.90 -16.70 7.48
CA GLY A 179 -20.15 -17.73 8.48
C GLY A 179 -18.85 -18.18 9.14
N ARG A 180 -18.91 -18.58 10.42
CA ARG A 180 -17.74 -19.08 11.17
C ARG A 180 -17.08 -20.29 10.52
N ASP A 181 -17.83 -21.04 9.74
CA ASP A 181 -17.40 -22.25 9.05
C ASP A 181 -17.08 -22.01 7.57
N THR A 182 -16.99 -20.74 7.13
CA THR A 182 -16.63 -20.41 5.74
C THR A 182 -15.25 -21.01 5.43
N PRO A 183 -15.15 -21.94 4.47
CA PRO A 183 -13.90 -22.62 4.21
C PRO A 183 -12.92 -21.66 3.53
N ARG A 184 -11.65 -21.69 3.95
CA ARG A 184 -10.59 -20.86 3.36
C ARG A 184 -10.44 -21.08 1.85
N SER A 185 -10.75 -22.28 1.37
CA SER A 185 -10.78 -22.59 -0.06
C SER A 185 -11.81 -21.73 -0.82
N ALA A 186 -12.98 -21.45 -0.26
CA ALA A 186 -13.97 -20.59 -0.92
C ALA A 186 -13.45 -19.15 -1.08
N ILE A 187 -12.73 -18.63 -0.08
CA ILE A 187 -12.09 -17.30 -0.17
C ILE A 187 -10.95 -17.32 -1.19
N LYS A 188 -10.16 -18.39 -1.24
CA LYS A 188 -9.11 -18.58 -2.24
C LYS A 188 -9.67 -18.64 -3.66
N ASP A 189 -10.77 -19.36 -3.87
CA ASP A 189 -11.45 -19.46 -5.17
C ASP A 189 -11.98 -18.10 -5.61
N LYS A 190 -12.53 -17.33 -4.67
CA LYS A 190 -12.97 -15.96 -4.95
C LYS A 190 -11.80 -15.02 -5.25
N LEU A 191 -10.68 -15.15 -4.56
CA LEU A 191 -9.46 -14.41 -4.85
C LEU A 191 -8.93 -14.73 -6.25
N ASN A 192 -8.94 -16.00 -6.65
CA ASN A 192 -8.61 -16.43 -8.02
C ASN A 192 -9.54 -15.80 -9.06
N ALA A 193 -10.85 -15.76 -8.79
CA ALA A 193 -11.83 -15.13 -9.68
C ALA A 193 -11.65 -13.60 -9.82
N CYS A 194 -10.92 -12.96 -8.89
CA CYS A 194 -10.61 -11.52 -8.94
C CYS A 194 -9.28 -11.22 -9.68
N VAL A 195 -8.59 -12.24 -10.19
CA VAL A 195 -7.39 -12.04 -11.01
C VAL A 195 -7.79 -11.47 -12.38
N GLY A 196 -7.10 -10.41 -12.79
CA GLY A 196 -7.37 -9.67 -14.02
C GLY A 196 -8.38 -8.52 -13.86
N THR A 197 -9.03 -8.41 -12.70
CA THR A 197 -9.89 -7.27 -12.33
C THR A 197 -9.21 -6.44 -11.23
N TYR A 198 -9.09 -7.00 -10.03
CA TYR A 198 -8.49 -6.34 -8.87
C TYR A 198 -7.03 -6.75 -8.65
N PHE A 199 -6.67 -7.98 -9.02
CA PHE A 199 -5.37 -8.55 -8.73
C PHE A 199 -4.63 -9.03 -9.97
N THR A 200 -3.31 -9.06 -9.85
CA THR A 200 -2.41 -9.85 -10.69
C THR A 200 -1.87 -10.99 -9.83
N LYS A 201 -1.62 -12.15 -10.44
CA LYS A 201 -1.02 -13.29 -9.76
C LYS A 201 0.34 -13.61 -10.38
N VAL A 202 1.36 -13.69 -9.54
CA VAL A 202 2.70 -14.19 -9.91
C VAL A 202 3.07 -15.25 -8.89
N ASP A 203 3.33 -16.47 -9.37
CA ASP A 203 3.55 -17.65 -8.53
C ASP A 203 2.45 -17.86 -7.47
N ARG A 204 2.79 -17.68 -6.20
CA ARG A 204 1.90 -17.82 -5.03
C ARG A 204 1.52 -16.48 -4.42
N GLU A 205 1.75 -15.36 -5.11
CA GLU A 205 1.44 -14.03 -4.61
C GLU A 205 0.41 -13.34 -5.51
N TYR A 206 -0.60 -12.76 -4.86
CA TYR A 206 -1.60 -11.91 -5.48
C TYR A 206 -1.28 -10.48 -5.11
N LYS A 207 -1.08 -9.62 -6.11
CA LYS A 207 -0.80 -8.20 -5.92
C LYS A 207 -1.90 -7.37 -6.55
N VAL A 208 -2.31 -6.30 -5.90
CA VAL A 208 -3.27 -5.35 -6.50
C VAL A 208 -2.75 -4.86 -7.84
N ILE A 209 -3.64 -4.80 -8.82
CA ILE A 209 -3.29 -4.47 -10.20
C ILE A 209 -2.68 -3.08 -10.34
N HIS A 210 -3.00 -2.15 -9.42
CA HIS A 210 -2.52 -0.78 -9.46
C HIS A 210 -2.55 -0.08 -8.09
N ASP A 211 -1.58 0.78 -7.82
CA ASP A 211 -1.46 1.53 -6.56
C ASP A 211 -2.69 2.43 -6.29
N LYS A 212 -3.19 3.15 -7.30
CA LYS A 212 -4.42 3.96 -7.18
C LYS A 212 -5.67 3.13 -6.80
N MET A 213 -5.77 1.90 -7.31
CA MET A 213 -6.85 0.98 -6.94
C MET A 213 -6.70 0.56 -5.47
N PHE A 214 -5.47 0.31 -5.04
CA PHE A 214 -5.17 0.05 -3.63
C PHE A 214 -5.44 1.27 -2.73
N ASP A 215 -5.15 2.49 -3.21
CA ASP A 215 -5.45 3.74 -2.51
C ASP A 215 -6.97 3.88 -2.25
N PHE A 216 -7.79 3.60 -3.28
CA PHE A 216 -9.25 3.61 -3.13
C PHE A 216 -9.74 2.57 -2.11
N LEU A 217 -9.19 1.35 -2.12
CA LEU A 217 -9.52 0.34 -1.11
C LEU A 217 -9.13 0.79 0.29
N CYS A 218 -7.94 1.37 0.45
CA CYS A 218 -7.47 1.89 1.75
C CYS A 218 -8.40 2.96 2.29
N ASP A 219 -8.84 3.91 1.46
CA ASP A 219 -9.76 4.96 1.87
C ASP A 219 -11.13 4.39 2.27
N TYR A 220 -11.74 3.55 1.40
CA TYR A 220 -13.04 2.96 1.66
C TYR A 220 -13.04 2.11 2.94
N PHE A 221 -12.12 1.15 3.05
CA PHE A 221 -12.04 0.28 4.22
C PHE A 221 -11.53 1.02 5.46
N GLY A 222 -10.68 2.03 5.30
CA GLY A 222 -10.25 2.92 6.37
C GLY A 222 -11.42 3.60 7.07
N LYS A 223 -12.39 4.10 6.29
CA LYS A 223 -13.62 4.71 6.81
C LYS A 223 -14.59 3.67 7.38
N ALA A 224 -14.78 2.56 6.67
CA ALA A 224 -15.79 1.56 7.04
C ALA A 224 -15.37 0.64 8.21
N LEU A 225 -14.06 0.34 8.33
CA LEU A 225 -13.53 -0.74 9.17
C LEU A 225 -12.19 -0.34 9.84
N ILE A 226 -12.13 0.87 10.40
CA ILE A 226 -10.90 1.38 11.04
C ILE A 226 -10.39 0.48 12.18
N ALA A 227 -11.28 -0.05 13.04
CA ALA A 227 -10.88 -0.84 14.19
C ALA A 227 -10.10 -2.14 13.84
N PRO A 228 -10.58 -3.00 12.92
CA PRO A 228 -9.78 -4.16 12.49
C PRO A 228 -8.53 -3.76 11.70
N ILE A 229 -8.54 -2.66 10.94
CA ILE A 229 -7.33 -2.14 10.27
C ILE A 229 -6.27 -1.80 11.29
N LEU A 230 -6.59 -0.95 12.29
CA LEU A 230 -5.64 -0.59 13.34
C LEU A 230 -5.08 -1.82 14.07
N LYS A 231 -5.91 -2.84 14.27
CA LYS A 231 -5.51 -4.03 15.02
C LYS A 231 -4.65 -5.02 14.23
N TYR A 232 -4.90 -5.20 12.93
CA TYR A 232 -4.35 -6.33 12.18
C TYR A 232 -3.65 -5.98 10.88
N ALA A 233 -3.81 -4.76 10.37
CA ALA A 233 -3.15 -4.36 9.15
C ALA A 233 -1.62 -4.39 9.32
N ASP A 234 -0.93 -4.65 8.22
CA ASP A 234 0.52 -4.65 8.12
C ASP A 234 1.15 -3.34 8.65
N ASP A 235 2.30 -3.46 9.31
CA ASP A 235 2.93 -2.33 9.99
C ASP A 235 3.33 -1.21 9.02
N LYS A 236 3.72 -1.58 7.80
CA LYS A 236 4.05 -0.61 6.75
C LYS A 236 2.81 0.21 6.34
N LEU A 237 1.65 -0.45 6.22
CA LEU A 237 0.40 0.26 5.95
C LEU A 237 0.08 1.26 7.07
N ILE A 238 0.20 0.81 8.34
CA ILE A 238 -0.02 1.67 9.49
C ILE A 238 0.94 2.88 9.47
N SER A 239 2.23 2.66 9.20
CA SER A 239 3.22 3.73 9.19
C SER A 239 3.06 4.72 8.04
N GLU A 240 2.66 4.25 6.84
CA GLU A 240 2.64 5.08 5.64
C GLU A 240 1.29 5.78 5.43
N ARG A 241 0.18 5.21 5.91
CA ARG A 241 -1.17 5.61 5.50
C ARG A 241 -2.10 6.00 6.63
N VAL A 242 -1.82 5.63 7.88
CA VAL A 242 -2.72 5.92 9.00
C VAL A 242 -2.24 7.16 9.74
N GLN A 243 -3.14 8.14 9.90
CA GLN A 243 -2.83 9.41 10.56
C GLN A 243 -3.92 9.85 11.52
N LEU A 244 -3.52 10.49 12.63
CA LEU A 244 -4.44 11.09 13.59
C LEU A 244 -5.04 12.37 13.01
N GLU A 245 -6.34 12.53 13.17
CA GLU A 245 -7.08 13.75 12.81
C GLU A 245 -6.58 14.97 13.60
N SER A 246 -6.09 14.75 14.83
CA SER A 246 -5.60 15.81 15.71
C SER A 246 -4.24 16.40 15.30
N ILE A 247 -3.58 15.84 14.29
CA ILE A 247 -2.31 16.35 13.78
C ILE A 247 -2.61 17.29 12.61
N GLU A 248 -2.56 18.60 12.87
CA GLU A 248 -2.90 19.64 11.89
C GLU A 248 -2.02 19.55 10.64
N GLN A 249 -2.61 19.08 9.54
CA GLN A 249 -2.00 19.05 8.22
C GLN A 249 -3.07 18.96 7.12
N THR A 250 -2.66 19.20 5.89
CA THR A 250 -3.44 18.75 4.73
C THR A 250 -3.29 17.24 4.62
N HIS A 251 -4.29 16.48 5.04
CA HIS A 251 -4.30 15.03 4.85
C HIS A 251 -4.32 14.71 3.34
N GLY A 252 -3.51 13.75 2.92
CA GLY A 252 -3.54 13.28 1.53
C GLY A 252 -4.87 12.60 1.21
N GLU A 253 -5.27 12.63 -0.06
CA GLU A 253 -6.57 12.16 -0.58
C GLU A 253 -6.95 10.71 -0.20
N PHE A 254 -5.97 9.86 0.15
CA PHE A 254 -6.19 8.45 0.54
C PHE A 254 -5.53 8.09 1.88
N THR A 255 -5.44 9.07 2.76
CA THR A 255 -4.98 8.89 4.14
C THR A 255 -6.10 8.26 4.95
N ILE A 256 -5.80 7.21 5.71
CA ILE A 256 -6.73 6.64 6.68
C ILE A 256 -6.68 7.52 7.93
N ILE A 257 -7.70 8.37 8.07
CA ILE A 257 -7.81 9.31 9.18
C ILE A 257 -8.40 8.62 10.42
N VAL A 258 -7.69 8.71 11.53
CA VAL A 258 -8.08 8.21 12.84
C VAL A 258 -8.66 9.37 13.64
N SER A 259 -9.98 9.36 13.81
CA SER A 259 -10.65 10.34 14.68
C SER A 259 -10.34 10.10 16.15
N SER A 260 -10.67 11.08 16.98
CA SER A 260 -10.51 11.01 18.44
C SER A 260 -11.14 9.75 19.07
N THR A 261 -12.24 9.25 18.51
CA THR A 261 -12.91 8.01 18.94
C THR A 261 -12.00 6.76 18.86
N TYR A 262 -11.06 6.74 17.92
CA TYR A 262 -10.18 5.59 17.66
C TYR A 262 -8.72 5.86 18.03
N GLU A 263 -8.38 7.07 18.48
CA GLU A 263 -7.03 7.48 18.84
C GLU A 263 -6.39 6.53 19.86
N GLN A 264 -7.12 6.16 20.91
CA GLN A 264 -6.58 5.22 21.89
C GLN A 264 -6.25 3.85 21.29
N LYS A 265 -7.06 3.34 20.34
CA LYS A 265 -6.78 2.07 19.66
C LYS A 265 -5.53 2.17 18.78
N TYR A 266 -5.29 3.33 18.18
CA TYR A 266 -4.08 3.60 17.42
C TYR A 266 -2.85 3.63 18.33
N ILE A 267 -2.95 4.32 19.48
CA ILE A 267 -1.90 4.33 20.51
C ILE A 267 -1.60 2.91 21.01
N ASP A 268 -2.64 2.12 21.30
CA ASP A 268 -2.49 0.74 21.75
C ASP A 268 -1.79 -0.12 20.68
N ARG A 269 -2.12 0.10 19.40
CA ARG A 269 -1.43 -0.54 18.27
C ARG A 269 0.07 -0.18 18.27
N LEU A 270 0.41 1.10 18.38
CA LEU A 270 1.82 1.52 18.42
C LEU A 270 2.55 0.91 19.62
N LYS A 271 1.94 0.88 20.80
CA LYS A 271 2.52 0.21 21.99
C LYS A 271 2.79 -1.27 21.73
N MET A 272 1.85 -1.96 21.09
CA MET A 272 2.00 -3.37 20.73
C MET A 272 3.16 -3.57 19.74
N ASP A 273 3.26 -2.73 18.70
CA ASP A 273 4.33 -2.81 17.71
C ASP A 273 5.71 -2.57 18.35
N LEU A 274 5.82 -1.57 19.23
CA LEU A 274 7.04 -1.31 20.00
C LEU A 274 7.43 -2.52 20.87
N LYS A 275 6.47 -3.12 21.58
CA LYS A 275 6.71 -4.33 22.40
C LYS A 275 7.14 -5.53 21.54
N ASN A 276 6.62 -5.64 20.33
CA ASN A 276 6.98 -6.69 19.38
C ASN A 276 8.29 -6.41 18.63
N GLY A 277 9.02 -5.34 18.97
CA GLY A 277 10.31 -5.00 18.35
C GLY A 277 10.20 -4.33 16.99
N LYS A 278 9.00 -3.90 16.58
CA LYS A 278 8.73 -3.25 15.27
C LYS A 278 9.03 -1.75 15.29
N ILE A 279 10.09 -1.37 16.00
CA ILE A 279 10.44 0.03 16.29
C ILE A 279 10.68 0.83 15.01
N HIS A 280 11.30 0.21 14.00
CA HIS A 280 11.55 0.81 12.69
C HIS A 280 10.27 1.33 12.04
N TRP A 281 9.15 0.58 12.09
CA TRP A 281 7.89 1.01 11.50
C TRP A 281 7.26 2.17 12.26
N CYS A 282 7.37 2.18 13.60
CA CYS A 282 6.90 3.29 14.42
C CYS A 282 7.67 4.60 14.13
N LEU A 283 9.00 4.52 13.97
CA LEU A 283 9.84 5.70 13.69
C LEU A 283 9.79 6.17 12.23
N ASN A 284 9.45 5.29 11.29
CA ASN A 284 9.19 5.67 9.89
C ASN A 284 7.73 6.02 9.63
N ASN A 285 6.92 6.17 10.69
CA ASN A 285 5.57 6.67 10.55
C ASN A 285 5.59 8.04 9.88
N VAL A 286 4.76 8.23 8.87
CA VAL A 286 4.69 9.47 8.07
C VAL A 286 4.44 10.70 8.94
N GLN A 287 3.82 10.52 10.11
CA GLN A 287 3.54 11.60 11.05
C GLN A 287 4.74 12.03 11.88
N MET A 288 5.84 11.26 11.94
CA MET A 288 7.04 11.60 12.72
C MET A 288 7.71 12.92 12.30
N ARG A 289 7.41 13.41 11.08
CA ARG A 289 7.83 14.74 10.63
C ARG A 289 7.17 15.88 11.42
N TYR A 290 6.03 15.64 12.04
CA TYR A 290 5.26 16.63 12.80
C TYR A 290 5.60 16.58 14.29
N LYS A 291 5.79 17.76 14.88
CA LYS A 291 6.20 17.86 16.28
C LYS A 291 5.09 17.36 17.21
N GLU A 292 3.84 17.70 16.92
CA GLU A 292 2.67 17.29 17.70
C GLU A 292 2.57 15.76 17.80
N TYR A 293 2.89 15.07 16.70
CA TYR A 293 2.91 13.61 16.69
C TYR A 293 4.13 13.07 17.46
N ARG A 294 5.31 13.68 17.30
CA ARG A 294 6.50 13.28 18.08
C ARG A 294 6.28 13.44 19.58
N ASP A 295 5.59 14.50 20.02
CA ASP A 295 5.25 14.71 21.42
C ASP A 295 4.35 13.58 21.93
N LYS A 296 3.28 13.23 21.20
CA LYS A 296 2.41 12.07 21.52
C LYS A 296 3.19 10.75 21.52
N PHE A 297 4.05 10.54 20.54
CA PHE A 297 4.89 9.35 20.45
C PHE A 297 5.88 9.27 21.62
N LEU A 298 6.45 10.39 22.03
CA LEU A 298 7.33 10.49 23.19
C LEU A 298 6.60 10.09 24.48
N ASP A 299 5.35 10.50 24.66
CA ASP A 299 4.53 10.08 25.80
C ASP A 299 4.28 8.57 25.79
N ILE A 300 4.04 7.98 24.62
CA ILE A 300 3.94 6.51 24.47
C ILE A 300 5.24 5.83 24.92
N VAL A 301 6.40 6.30 24.46
CA VAL A 301 7.69 5.69 24.82
C VAL A 301 7.99 5.89 26.31
N LYS A 302 7.66 7.06 26.89
CA LYS A 302 7.82 7.33 28.33
C LYS A 302 6.98 6.40 29.21
N ASP A 303 5.81 5.96 28.74
CA ASP A 303 4.95 5.01 29.43
C ASP A 303 5.45 3.55 29.37
N LEU A 304 6.43 3.24 28.52
CA LEU A 304 7.04 1.91 28.48
C LEU A 304 7.94 1.64 29.68
N ASP A 305 8.06 0.37 30.06
CA ASP A 305 9.01 -0.05 31.08
C ASP A 305 10.47 0.14 30.63
N VAL A 306 11.39 0.13 31.60
CA VAL A 306 12.82 0.43 31.37
C VAL A 306 13.47 -0.61 30.45
N ASP A 307 13.08 -1.88 30.55
CA ASP A 307 13.64 -2.95 29.72
C ASP A 307 13.20 -2.79 28.26
N MET A 308 11.95 -2.38 28.01
CA MET A 308 11.51 -2.05 26.65
C MET A 308 12.21 -0.79 26.13
N LYS A 309 12.40 0.25 26.96
CA LYS A 309 13.17 1.45 26.57
C LYS A 309 14.62 1.11 26.20
N ARG A 310 15.24 0.14 26.87
CA ARG A 310 16.58 -0.35 26.54
C ARG A 310 16.64 -0.94 25.12
N ARG A 311 15.58 -1.63 24.67
CA ARG A 311 15.52 -2.25 23.33
C ARG A 311 15.65 -1.24 22.19
N PHE A 312 15.30 0.03 22.40
CA PHE A 312 15.50 1.10 21.40
C PHE A 312 16.98 1.38 21.12
N ILE A 313 17.86 1.10 22.08
CA ILE A 313 19.31 1.28 21.97
C ILE A 313 19.97 -0.03 21.51
N ASP A 314 19.50 -1.18 22.01
CA ASP A 314 20.18 -2.45 21.81
C ASP A 314 19.77 -3.19 20.53
N ILE A 315 18.51 -3.06 20.09
CA ILE A 315 18.01 -3.77 18.91
C ILE A 315 18.41 -3.03 17.64
N LYS A 316 19.12 -3.75 16.77
CA LYS A 316 19.55 -3.30 15.46
C LYS A 316 18.79 -4.06 14.38
N ASP A 317 18.48 -3.38 13.29
CA ASP A 317 18.00 -4.03 12.07
C ASP A 317 19.13 -4.79 11.35
N GLU A 318 18.82 -5.36 10.18
CA GLU A 318 19.76 -6.08 9.32
C GLU A 318 20.98 -5.24 8.88
N ASN A 319 20.86 -3.91 8.93
CA ASN A 319 21.91 -2.97 8.58
C ASN A 319 22.68 -2.46 9.82
N GLY A 320 22.41 -2.98 11.01
CA GLY A 320 23.04 -2.53 12.24
C GLY A 320 22.45 -1.22 12.80
N ILE A 321 21.34 -0.74 12.26
CA ILE A 321 20.72 0.53 12.63
C ILE A 321 19.69 0.29 13.74
N ASN A 322 19.83 1.02 14.84
CA ASN A 322 18.87 1.00 15.95
C ASN A 322 17.99 2.26 15.97
N ALA A 323 17.03 2.30 16.88
CA ALA A 323 16.09 3.42 17.01
C ALA A 323 16.81 4.75 17.31
N PHE A 324 17.88 4.70 18.13
CA PHE A 324 18.71 5.85 18.43
C PHE A 324 19.36 6.46 17.18
N ILE A 325 19.99 5.62 16.34
CA ILE A 325 20.61 6.05 15.09
C ILE A 325 19.57 6.65 14.15
N ILE A 326 18.38 6.03 14.03
CA ILE A 326 17.29 6.59 13.21
C ILE A 326 16.90 7.97 13.72
N SER A 327 16.70 8.15 15.03
CA SER A 327 16.36 9.45 15.61
C SER A 327 17.44 10.50 15.36
N CYS A 328 18.72 10.15 15.50
CA CYS A 328 19.84 11.05 15.15
C CYS A 328 19.82 11.44 13.68
N MET A 329 19.70 10.47 12.77
CA MET A 329 19.70 10.71 11.32
C MET A 329 18.53 11.59 10.87
N ARG A 330 17.41 11.53 11.58
CA ARG A 330 16.19 12.29 11.27
C ARG A 330 16.06 13.60 12.01
N GLY A 331 16.97 13.91 12.94
CA GLY A 331 16.93 15.13 13.75
C GLY A 331 15.77 15.15 14.77
N TYR A 332 15.38 13.99 15.31
CA TYR A 332 14.36 13.89 16.35
C TYR A 332 14.98 14.11 17.74
N GLU A 333 15.41 15.35 18.01
CA GLU A 333 16.15 15.76 19.21
C GLU A 333 15.48 15.26 20.50
N GLU A 334 14.15 15.38 20.59
CA GLU A 334 13.40 14.99 21.79
C GLU A 334 13.48 13.48 22.09
N LEU A 335 13.61 12.66 21.04
CA LEU A 335 13.80 11.21 21.18
C LEU A 335 15.26 10.87 21.46
N VAL A 336 16.20 11.61 20.88
CA VAL A 336 17.63 11.45 21.16
C VAL A 336 17.91 11.69 22.65
N ASP A 337 17.37 12.78 23.20
CA ASP A 337 17.52 13.11 24.62
C ASP A 337 16.92 12.02 25.52
N LEU A 338 15.73 11.51 25.17
CA LEU A 338 15.12 10.40 25.90
C LEU A 338 16.04 9.17 25.90
N PHE A 339 16.56 8.77 24.74
CA PHE A 339 17.40 7.58 24.64
C PHE A 339 18.74 7.74 25.37
N ILE A 340 19.34 8.94 25.38
CA ILE A 340 20.53 9.22 26.19
C ILE A 340 20.20 9.08 27.68
N SER A 341 19.08 9.64 28.14
CA SER A 341 18.67 9.53 29.55
C SER A 341 18.45 8.07 29.97
N VAL A 342 17.86 7.25 29.10
CA VAL A 342 17.68 5.81 29.31
C VAL A 342 19.03 5.11 29.41
N GLY A 343 19.96 5.40 28.50
CA GLY A 343 21.32 4.85 28.53
C GLY A 343 22.06 5.17 29.83
N LEU A 344 22.01 6.42 30.28
CA LEU A 344 22.63 6.86 31.55
C LEU A 344 22.03 6.14 32.77
N MET A 345 20.70 6.01 32.83
CA MET A 345 20.02 5.27 33.90
C MET A 345 20.46 3.80 33.98
N LEU A 346 20.69 3.17 32.83
CA LEU A 346 21.14 1.77 32.78
C LEU A 346 22.59 1.61 33.26
N MET A 347 23.48 2.55 32.92
CA MET A 347 24.87 2.53 33.40
C MET A 347 24.95 2.64 34.92
N HIS A 348 24.20 3.56 35.54
CA HIS A 348 24.17 3.69 37.00
C HIS A 348 23.62 2.47 37.74
N LYS A 349 22.69 1.71 37.15
CA LYS A 349 22.21 0.44 37.74
C LYS A 349 23.26 -0.66 37.71
N MET A 350 24.14 -0.67 36.72
CA MET A 350 25.22 -1.66 36.63
C MET A 350 26.32 -1.36 37.65
N ASP A 351 26.65 -0.09 37.90
CA ASP A 351 27.66 0.29 38.89
C ASP A 351 27.22 0.02 40.35
N GLY A 352 25.91 0.03 40.63
CA GLY A 352 25.36 -0.23 41.96
C GLY A 352 25.19 -1.71 42.35
N SER A 353 25.54 -2.66 41.47
CA SER A 353 25.42 -4.11 41.73
C SER A 353 26.76 -4.79 42.08
N HIS A 354 27.78 -4.00 42.40
CA HIS A 354 29.11 -4.45 42.85
C HIS A 354 29.42 -4.12 44.32
N HIS A 355 28.42 -3.97 45.19
CA HIS A 355 28.62 -3.81 46.64
C HIS A 355 27.92 -4.88 47.46
#